data_AF-X1JZ26-F1
#
_entry.id   AF-X1JZ26-F1
#
_cell.length_a   1.000
_cell.length_b   1.000
_cell.length_c   1.000
_cell.angle_alpha   90.00
_cell.angle_beta   90.00
_cell.angle_gamma   90.00
#
_symmetry.space_group_name_H-M   'P 1'
#
loop_
_entity.id
_entity.type
_entity.pdbx_description
1 polymer ?
#
loop_
_entity_poly.entity_id
_entity_poly.type
_entity_poly.pdbx_seq_one_letter_code
_entity_poly.pdbx_strand_id
1 'polypeptide(L)'
;LEGLAKIGKDELMDTDVQLESIIVDSFGRAQGETEDTGFVVGTGHLHQQPEGILDKSASTAVTRVSAGQIDAITVDDMLTIRQAVPAQYRKKAVYIMHSSTELALMKLKSTQGIYYWQAQVALDMPATWAGKKV
;
A
#
# COMPACT_ATOMS: atom_id res chain seq x y z
N LEU A 1 -6.14 -0.45 19.53
CA LEU A 1 -6.56 0.86 18.97
C LEU A 1 -7.84 1.23 19.68
N GLU A 2 -7.80 2.22 20.57
CA GLU A 2 -8.98 2.64 21.33
C GLU A 2 -9.36 4.07 20.89
N GLY A 3 -10.65 4.28 20.63
CA GLY A 3 -11.20 5.58 20.24
C GLY A 3 -12.30 6.00 21.20
N LEU A 4 -12.30 7.28 21.61
CA LEU A 4 -13.33 7.85 22.49
C LEU A 4 -13.89 9.12 21.86
N ALA A 5 -15.20 9.16 21.62
CA ALA A 5 -15.93 10.36 21.26
C ALA A 5 -16.89 10.75 22.39
N LYS A 6 -16.94 12.05 22.70
CA LYS A 6 -17.87 12.62 23.68
C LYS A 6 -18.99 13.35 22.96
N ILE A 7 -20.23 13.02 23.28
CA ILE A 7 -21.43 13.58 22.65
C ILE A 7 -22.31 14.19 23.75
N GLY A 8 -22.93 15.33 23.48
CA GLY A 8 -23.95 15.91 24.35
C GLY A 8 -25.25 15.09 24.28
N LYS A 9 -25.92 14.90 25.42
CA LYS A 9 -27.16 14.12 25.48
C LYS A 9 -28.27 14.76 24.62
N ASP A 10 -28.38 16.08 24.64
CA ASP A 10 -29.42 16.79 23.89
C ASP A 10 -29.16 16.72 22.39
N GLU A 11 -27.90 16.89 21.96
CA GLU A 11 -27.48 16.73 20.56
C GLU A 11 -27.74 15.31 20.01
N LEU A 12 -27.57 14.28 20.86
CA LEU A 12 -27.85 12.90 20.47
C LEU A 12 -29.35 12.64 20.26
N MET A 13 -30.20 13.35 21.01
CA MET A 13 -31.66 13.14 20.99
C MET A 13 -32.39 14.06 20.00
N ASP A 14 -31.84 15.24 19.70
CA ASP A 14 -32.47 16.27 18.86
C ASP A 14 -31.99 16.24 17.40
N THR A 15 -31.04 15.36 17.07
CA THR A 15 -30.52 15.27 15.71
C THR A 15 -31.38 14.35 14.83
N ASP A 16 -31.87 14.88 13.70
CA ASP A 16 -32.59 14.14 12.64
C ASP A 16 -31.73 13.08 11.92
N VAL A 17 -30.42 13.10 12.18
CA VAL A 17 -29.40 12.21 11.61
C VAL A 17 -28.92 11.21 12.66
N GLN A 18 -28.70 9.96 12.27
CA GLN A 18 -28.25 8.91 13.19
C GLN A 18 -26.75 9.05 13.54
N LEU A 19 -26.43 10.01 14.43
CA LEU A 19 -25.06 10.38 14.83
C LEU A 19 -24.22 9.18 15.33
N GLU A 20 -24.85 8.25 16.06
CA GLU A 20 -24.18 7.03 16.54
C GLU A 20 -23.61 6.21 15.38
N SER A 21 -24.39 6.02 14.32
CA SER A 21 -23.96 5.26 13.15
C SER A 21 -22.83 5.94 12.40
N ILE A 22 -22.86 7.27 12.30
CA ILE A 22 -21.81 8.06 11.64
C ILE A 22 -20.51 7.97 12.43
N ILE A 23 -20.59 8.08 13.75
CA ILE A 23 -19.43 8.02 14.62
C ILE A 23 -18.81 6.62 14.57
N VAL A 24 -19.61 5.56 14.65
CA VAL A 24 -19.13 4.18 14.51
C VAL A 24 -18.47 3.95 13.15
N ASP A 25 -19.08 4.40 12.04
CA ASP A 25 -18.47 4.31 10.71
C ASP A 25 -17.15 5.08 10.62
N SER A 26 -17.11 6.30 11.18
CA SER A 26 -15.89 7.12 11.18
C SER A 26 -14.75 6.48 11.98
N PHE A 27 -15.05 5.86 13.13
CA PHE A 27 -14.06 5.11 13.90
C PHE A 27 -13.60 3.86 13.16
N GLY A 28 -14.52 3.12 12.53
CA GLY A 28 -14.17 1.95 11.72
C GLY A 28 -13.21 2.29 10.57
N ARG A 29 -13.49 3.39 9.85
CA ARG A 29 -12.60 3.89 8.79
C ARG A 29 -11.24 4.33 9.33
N ALA A 30 -11.22 5.12 10.40
CA ALA A 30 -9.99 5.61 11.01
C ALA A 30 -9.12 4.48 11.56
N GLN A 31 -9.73 3.46 12.17
CA GLN A 31 -9.02 2.25 12.60
C GLN A 31 -8.45 1.49 11.41
N GLY A 32 -9.23 1.27 10.36
CA GLY A 32 -8.76 0.60 9.14
C GLY A 32 -7.57 1.32 8.49
N GLU A 33 -7.63 2.64 8.37
CA GLU A 33 -6.54 3.46 7.81
C GLU A 33 -5.28 3.42 8.69
N THR A 34 -5.45 3.47 10.02
CA THR A 34 -4.32 3.41 10.96
C THR A 34 -3.68 2.02 10.97
N GLU A 35 -4.48 0.95 10.90
CA GLU A 35 -3.98 -0.42 10.81
C GLU A 35 -3.24 -0.66 9.50
N ASP A 36 -3.79 -0.22 8.36
CA ASP A 36 -3.15 -0.35 7.05
C ASP A 36 -1.80 0.39 7.03
N THR A 37 -1.77 1.63 7.54
CA THR A 37 -0.52 2.39 7.69
C THR A 37 0.47 1.67 8.61
N GLY A 38 -0.01 1.11 9.72
CA GLY A 38 0.80 0.33 10.64
C GLY A 38 1.42 -0.91 9.97
N PHE A 39 0.66 -1.66 9.17
CA PHE A 39 1.18 -2.84 8.49
C PHE A 39 2.22 -2.52 7.42
N VAL A 40 2.14 -1.34 6.80
CA VAL A 40 3.09 -0.92 5.77
C VAL A 40 4.34 -0.30 6.38
N VAL A 41 4.21 0.67 7.29
CA VAL A 41 5.31 1.52 7.80
C VAL A 41 5.39 1.61 9.33
N GLY A 42 4.68 0.74 10.07
CA GLY A 42 4.66 0.77 11.53
C GLY A 42 6.04 0.60 12.16
N THR A 43 6.28 1.32 13.24
CA THR A 43 7.59 1.48 13.89
C THR A 43 7.86 0.46 15.01
N GLY A 44 7.03 -0.59 15.07
CA GLY A 44 7.20 -1.75 15.95
C GLY A 44 6.76 -1.55 17.40
N HIS A 45 7.00 -2.61 18.19
CA HIS A 45 6.43 -2.76 19.53
C HIS A 45 6.74 -1.60 20.50
N LEU A 46 7.92 -0.97 20.38
CA LEU A 46 8.33 0.15 21.22
C LEU A 46 7.39 1.37 21.12
N HIS A 47 6.71 1.53 19.98
CA HIS A 47 5.76 2.61 19.74
C HIS A 47 4.30 2.13 19.83
N GLN A 48 4.08 0.91 20.36
CA GLN A 48 2.76 0.29 20.44
C GLN A 48 2.07 0.18 19.07
N GLN A 49 2.89 0.03 18.01
CA GLN A 49 2.44 -0.13 16.63
C GLN A 49 2.85 -1.51 16.12
N PRO A 50 2.15 -2.06 15.11
CA PRO A 50 2.64 -3.22 14.38
C PRO A 50 4.00 -2.92 13.74
N GLU A 51 4.78 -3.96 13.52
CA GLU A 51 6.02 -3.87 12.73
C GLU A 51 5.67 -3.83 11.24
N GLY A 52 5.96 -2.70 10.59
CA GLY A 52 5.66 -2.49 9.19
C GLY A 52 6.57 -3.30 8.27
N ILE A 53 6.03 -3.82 7.17
CA ILE A 53 6.81 -4.57 6.18
C ILE A 53 7.96 -3.74 5.56
N LEU A 54 7.81 -2.41 5.50
CA LEU A 54 8.81 -1.48 4.99
C LEU A 54 9.69 -0.86 6.07
N ASP A 55 9.42 -1.06 7.37
CA ASP A 55 10.25 -0.48 8.42
C ASP A 55 11.64 -1.10 8.38
N LYS A 56 12.65 -0.26 8.09
CA LYS A 56 14.06 -0.63 7.96
C LYS A 56 14.62 -1.25 9.25
N SER A 57 14.02 -0.92 10.39
CA SER A 57 14.46 -1.35 11.73
C SER A 57 13.82 -2.67 12.16
N ALA A 58 12.64 -3.01 11.62
CA ALA A 58 11.78 -4.06 12.19
C ALA A 58 12.15 -5.51 11.83
N SER A 59 12.90 -5.79 10.76
CA SER A 59 13.34 -7.18 10.51
C SER A 59 14.36 -7.31 9.37
N THR A 60 15.24 -8.32 9.47
CA THR A 60 16.02 -8.89 8.37
C THR A 60 15.29 -10.02 7.64
N ALA A 61 14.08 -10.37 8.07
CA ALA A 61 13.30 -11.49 7.51
C ALA A 61 12.87 -11.27 6.06
N VAL A 62 12.74 -10.00 5.63
CA VAL A 62 12.43 -9.64 4.25
C VAL A 62 13.70 -9.08 3.61
N THR A 63 14.22 -9.79 2.60
CA THR A 63 15.36 -9.30 1.80
C THR A 63 14.96 -8.00 1.12
N ARG A 64 15.56 -6.90 1.56
CA ARG A 64 15.37 -5.58 0.95
C ARG A 64 16.29 -5.46 -0.25
N VAL A 65 15.72 -5.11 -1.39
CA VAL A 65 16.46 -4.68 -2.57
C VAL A 65 16.24 -3.18 -2.67
N SER A 66 17.30 -2.39 -2.47
CA SER A 66 17.24 -0.98 -2.83
C SER A 66 17.11 -0.90 -4.34
N ALA A 67 16.00 -0.34 -4.82
CA ALA A 67 15.93 0.19 -6.16
C ALA A 67 16.94 1.35 -6.29
N GLY A 68 17.22 1.79 -7.52
CA GLY A 68 17.99 3.02 -7.81
C GLY A 68 17.44 4.27 -7.09
N GLN A 69 17.96 5.44 -7.47
CA GLN A 69 17.55 6.73 -6.86
C GLN A 69 16.02 6.86 -6.80
N ILE A 70 15.50 7.50 -5.74
CA ILE A 70 14.07 7.63 -5.43
C ILE A 70 13.25 8.19 -6.61
N ASP A 71 13.90 8.94 -7.51
CA ASP A 71 13.30 9.57 -8.69
C ASP A 71 13.60 8.85 -10.02
N ALA A 72 14.39 7.78 -10.00
CA ALA A 72 14.84 7.05 -11.18
C ALA A 72 14.66 5.53 -10.98
N ILE A 73 13.39 5.11 -10.89
CA ILE A 73 13.04 3.69 -10.88
C ILE A 73 13.30 3.12 -12.28
N THR A 74 14.07 2.06 -12.37
CA THR A 74 14.36 1.38 -13.64
C THR A 74 13.61 0.05 -13.77
N VAL A 75 13.55 -0.50 -14.98
CA VAL A 75 12.95 -1.82 -15.22
C VAL A 75 13.77 -2.92 -14.54
N ASP A 76 15.09 -2.77 -14.49
CA ASP A 76 16.00 -3.73 -13.85
C ASP A 76 15.79 -3.80 -12.34
N ASP A 77 15.44 -2.69 -11.69
CA ASP A 77 15.08 -2.67 -10.26
C ASP A 77 13.86 -3.58 -9.99
N MET A 78 12.82 -3.46 -10.81
CA MET A 78 11.60 -4.27 -10.67
C MET A 78 11.83 -5.76 -10.96
N LEU A 79 12.73 -6.07 -11.89
CA LEU A 79 13.14 -7.45 -12.17
C LEU A 79 13.95 -8.04 -11.02
N THR A 80 14.84 -7.23 -10.41
CA THR A 80 15.65 -7.64 -9.27
C THR A 80 14.77 -7.93 -8.06
N ILE A 81 13.79 -7.07 -7.75
CA ILE A 81 12.82 -7.28 -6.66
C ILE A 81 12.04 -8.58 -6.86
N ARG A 82 11.60 -8.86 -8.10
CA ARG A 82 10.91 -10.13 -8.41
C ARG A 82 11.78 -11.35 -8.14
N GLN A 83 13.04 -11.27 -8.55
CA GLN A 83 13.95 -12.41 -8.47
C GLN A 83 14.49 -12.61 -7.05
N ALA A 84 14.51 -11.57 -6.22
CA ALA A 84 14.86 -11.65 -4.80
C ALA A 84 13.87 -12.49 -3.98
N VAL A 85 12.60 -12.56 -4.39
CA VAL A 85 11.61 -13.44 -3.74
C VAL A 85 11.94 -14.91 -4.06
N PRO A 86 12.04 -15.81 -3.06
CA PRO A 86 12.28 -17.23 -3.30
C PRO A 86 11.26 -17.84 -4.27
N ALA A 87 11.73 -18.75 -5.14
CA ALA A 87 10.92 -19.29 -6.23
C ALA A 87 9.59 -19.92 -5.78
N GLN A 88 9.55 -20.48 -4.57
CA GLN A 88 8.34 -21.05 -3.94
C GLN A 88 7.22 -20.02 -3.71
N TYR A 89 7.57 -18.78 -3.34
CA TYR A 89 6.60 -17.72 -3.03
C TYR A 89 6.23 -16.87 -4.26
N ARG A 90 7.08 -16.89 -5.30
CA ARG A 90 6.91 -16.08 -6.51
C ARG A 90 5.62 -16.37 -7.29
N LYS A 91 5.03 -17.56 -7.15
CA LYS A 91 3.79 -17.93 -7.87
C LYS A 91 2.60 -17.04 -7.49
N LYS A 92 2.43 -16.78 -6.19
CA LYS A 92 1.29 -15.99 -5.64
C LYS A 92 1.71 -14.61 -5.10
N ALA A 93 2.92 -14.15 -5.40
CA ALA A 93 3.38 -12.82 -5.00
C ALA A 93 2.58 -11.71 -5.72
N VAL A 94 2.34 -10.62 -5.00
CA VAL A 94 1.65 -9.40 -5.45
C VAL A 94 2.58 -8.22 -5.18
N TYR A 95 2.56 -7.22 -6.05
CA TYR A 95 3.28 -5.97 -5.80
C TYR A 95 2.42 -5.04 -4.95
N ILE A 96 3.05 -4.35 -3.99
CA ILE A 96 2.38 -3.32 -3.19
C ILE A 96 3.16 -2.03 -3.42
N MET A 97 2.49 -1.00 -3.92
CA MET A 97 3.09 0.31 -4.15
C MET A 97 2.04 1.42 -4.10
N HIS A 98 2.51 2.66 -3.91
CA HIS A 98 1.67 3.83 -3.99
C HIS A 98 1.31 4.15 -5.45
N SER A 99 0.15 4.76 -5.69
CA SER A 99 -0.35 5.10 -7.04
C SER A 99 0.59 6.03 -7.82
N SER A 100 1.34 6.90 -7.13
CA SER A 100 2.36 7.75 -7.77
C SER A 100 3.54 6.94 -8.33
N THR A 101 3.93 5.86 -7.63
CA THR A 101 4.97 4.93 -8.06
C THR A 101 4.49 4.08 -9.24
N GLU A 102 3.24 3.64 -9.22
CA GLU A 102 2.62 2.96 -10.36
C GLU A 102 2.62 3.85 -11.61
N LEU A 103 2.23 5.13 -11.48
CA LEU A 103 2.27 6.08 -12.58
C LEU A 103 3.69 6.30 -13.13
N ALA A 104 4.70 6.32 -12.25
CA ALA A 104 6.10 6.43 -12.66
C ALA A 104 6.54 5.20 -13.48
N LEU A 105 6.15 3.99 -13.04
CA LEU A 105 6.40 2.75 -13.79
C LEU A 105 5.68 2.71 -15.13
N MET A 106 4.43 3.19 -15.19
CA MET A 106 3.68 3.30 -16.46
C MET A 106 4.36 4.23 -17.46
N LYS A 107 5.08 5.25 -16.98
CA LYS A 107 5.82 6.20 -17.83
C LYS A 107 7.17 5.68 -18.32
N LEU A 108 7.65 4.53 -17.84
CA LEU A 108 8.93 3.98 -18.27
C LEU A 108 8.90 3.56 -19.74
N LYS A 109 9.87 4.07 -20.49
CA LYS A 109 10.04 3.84 -21.93
C LYS A 109 11.36 3.16 -22.23
N SER A 110 11.35 2.31 -23.25
CA SER A 110 12.58 1.84 -23.88
C SER A 110 13.27 2.97 -24.64
N THR A 111 14.52 2.75 -25.03
CA THR A 111 15.29 3.68 -25.90
C THR A 111 14.62 3.94 -27.25
N GLN A 112 13.64 3.10 -27.64
CA GLN A 112 12.82 3.25 -28.84
C GLN A 112 11.51 4.00 -28.59
N GLY A 113 11.30 4.55 -27.38
CA GLY A 113 10.11 5.33 -27.02
C GLY A 113 8.86 4.50 -26.69
N ILE A 114 8.98 3.17 -26.71
CA ILE A 114 7.87 2.24 -26.41
C ILE A 114 7.72 2.09 -24.89
N TYR A 115 6.52 2.25 -24.36
CA TYR A 115 6.21 1.99 -22.95
C TYR A 115 6.39 0.51 -22.61
N TYR A 116 7.09 0.23 -21.51
CA TYR A 116 7.24 -1.14 -20.99
C TYR A 116 5.94 -1.65 -20.38
N TRP A 117 5.22 -0.79 -19.67
CA TRP A 117 3.90 -1.09 -19.16
C TRP A 117 2.85 -0.56 -20.12
N GLN A 118 2.39 -1.43 -21.01
CA GLN A 118 1.16 -1.18 -21.74
C GLN A 118 0.04 -1.80 -20.93
N ALA A 119 -0.43 -1.07 -19.91
CA ALA A 119 -1.71 -1.42 -19.29
C ALA A 119 -2.68 -1.52 -20.46
N GLN A 120 -3.35 -2.65 -20.61
CA GLN A 120 -4.29 -2.89 -21.70
C GLN A 120 -5.50 -1.98 -21.44
N VAL A 121 -5.36 -0.68 -21.74
CA VAL A 121 -6.42 0.34 -21.66
C VAL A 121 -7.62 -0.08 -22.53
N ALA A 122 -7.44 -1.05 -23.42
CA ALA A 122 -8.46 -1.61 -24.28
C ALA A 122 -9.34 -2.72 -23.66
N LEU A 123 -9.04 -3.29 -22.48
CA LEU A 123 -9.61 -4.60 -22.10
C LEU A 123 -10.12 -4.78 -20.66
N ASP A 124 -10.36 -3.71 -19.90
CA ASP A 124 -10.95 -3.78 -18.53
C ASP A 124 -10.25 -4.81 -17.60
N MET A 125 -8.98 -5.10 -17.90
CA MET A 125 -8.19 -6.08 -17.17
C MET A 125 -7.42 -5.39 -16.05
N PRO A 126 -7.33 -6.01 -14.86
CA PRO A 126 -6.57 -5.45 -13.75
C PRO A 126 -5.13 -5.16 -14.15
N ALA A 127 -4.59 -4.03 -13.68
CA ALA A 127 -3.23 -3.60 -13.95
C ALA A 127 -2.25 -4.72 -13.57
N THR A 128 -1.54 -5.25 -14.57
CA THR A 128 -0.55 -6.32 -14.36
C THR A 128 0.83 -5.85 -14.78
N TRP A 129 1.79 -5.89 -13.85
CA TRP A 129 3.20 -5.67 -14.15
C TRP A 129 3.91 -7.00 -14.29
N ALA A 130 4.39 -7.27 -15.51
CA ALA A 130 5.09 -8.49 -15.89
C ALA A 130 4.39 -9.78 -15.37
N GLY A 131 3.06 -9.84 -15.52
CA GLY A 131 2.24 -11.00 -15.18
C GLY A 131 1.82 -11.13 -13.71
N LYS A 132 2.09 -10.13 -12.86
CA LYS A 132 1.58 -10.05 -11.49
C LYS A 132 0.57 -8.93 -11.35
N LYS A 133 -0.45 -9.16 -10.53
CA LYS A 133 -1.37 -8.10 -10.10
C LYS A 133 -0.57 -7.06 -9.34
N VAL A 134 -0.86 -5.81 -9.67
CA VAL A 134 -0.46 -4.62 -8.93
C VAL A 134 -1.66 -4.15 -8.13
#